data_AF-A0A7C5SZR5-F1
#
_entry.id   AF-A0A7C5SZR5-F1
#
_cell.length_a   1.000
_cell.length_b   1.000
_cell.length_c   1.000
_cell.angle_alpha   90.00
_cell.angle_beta   90.00
_cell.angle_gamma   90.00
#
_symmetry.space_group_name_H-M   'P 1'
#
loop_
_entity.id
_entity.type
_entity.pdbx_description
1 polymer ?
#
loop_
_entity_poly.entity_id
_entity_poly.type
_entity_poly.pdbx_seq_one_letter_code
_entity_poly.pdbx_strand_id
1 'polypeptide(L)' 'MMEILELARQKAEAAELYEAKTQALSVSFHGGEVEKVASEEILGRALRVIVKGRLGFASTAGGTPEALVEAAL' A
#
# COMPACT_ATOMS: atom_id res chain seq x y z
N MET A 1 -2.90 10.56 2.41
CA MET A 1 -2.25 10.11 3.67
C MET A 1 -3.17 10.37 4.85
N MET A 2 -3.44 11.64 5.23
CA MET A 2 -4.40 11.99 6.30
C MET A 2 -5.80 11.39 6.09
N GLU A 3 -6.27 11.33 4.85
CA GLU A 3 -7.58 10.78 4.50
C GLU A 3 -7.81 9.34 4.98
N ILE A 4 -6.82 8.43 4.82
CA ILE A 4 -6.95 7.03 5.24
C ILE A 4 -7.09 6.94 6.77
N LEU A 5 -6.27 7.70 7.50
CA LEU A 5 -6.31 7.70 8.97
C LEU A 5 -7.59 8.37 9.49
N GLU A 6 -8.09 9.43 8.83
CA GLU A 6 -9.37 10.06 9.18
C GLU A 6 -10.57 9.15 8.94
N LEU A 7 -10.56 8.38 7.84
CA LEU A 7 -11.57 7.36 7.58
C LEU A 7 -11.52 6.22 8.61
N ALA A 8 -10.32 5.73 8.93
CA ALA A 8 -10.13 4.66 9.92
C ALA A 8 -10.53 5.12 11.33
N ARG A 9 -10.24 6.36 11.71
CA ARG A 9 -10.60 6.95 13.02
C ARG A 9 -12.10 6.91 13.30
N GLN A 10 -12.94 6.93 12.26
CA GLN A 10 -14.39 6.86 12.41
C GLN A 10 -14.90 5.45 12.72
N LYS A 11 -14.08 4.41 12.51
CA LYS A 11 -14.51 3.00 12.49
C LYS A 11 -13.67 2.08 13.39
N ALA A 12 -12.49 2.53 13.80
CA ALA A 12 -11.53 1.77 14.60
C ALA A 12 -11.08 2.52 15.85
N GLU A 13 -10.72 1.77 16.90
CA GLU A 13 -10.18 2.27 18.18
C GLU A 13 -8.75 2.80 18.02
N ALA A 14 -7.97 2.17 17.14
CA ALA A 14 -6.63 2.58 16.77
C ALA A 14 -6.36 2.23 15.31
N ALA A 15 -5.47 3.00 14.67
CA ALA A 15 -5.05 2.77 13.29
C ALA A 15 -3.57 3.13 13.13
N GLU A 16 -2.87 2.37 12.29
CA GLU A 16 -1.49 2.62 11.90
C GLU A 16 -1.36 2.39 10.39
N LEU A 17 -0.85 3.40 9.70
CA LEU A 17 -0.65 3.38 8.25
C LEU A 17 0.84 3.30 7.95
N TYR A 18 1.22 2.32 7.15
CA TYR A 18 2.54 2.15 6.57
C TYR A 18 2.48 2.54 5.10
N GLU A 19 3.46 3.30 4.62
CA GLU A 19 3.61 3.63 3.20
C GLU A 19 5.04 3.33 2.76
N ALA A 20 5.18 2.75 1.57
CA ALA A 20 6.45 2.47 0.94
C ALA A 20 6.38 2.94 -0.52
N LYS A 21 7.22 3.91 -0.86
CA LYS A 21 7.40 4.35 -2.23
C LYS A 21 8.64 3.66 -2.82
N THR A 22 8.44 2.91 -3.90
CA THR A 22 9.51 2.23 -4.63
C THR A 22 9.60 2.80 -6.04
N GLN A 23 10.81 3.14 -6.48
CA GLN A 23 11.10 3.53 -7.85
C GLN A 23 12.25 2.65 -8.35
N ALA A 24 12.07 2.01 -9.50
CA ALA A 24 13.04 1.07 -10.04
C ALA A 24 13.18 1.22 -11.57
N LEU A 25 14.42 1.09 -12.05
CA LEU A 25 14.75 0.92 -13.46
C LEU A 25 15.40 -0.45 -13.64
N SER A 26 14.76 -1.32 -14.41
CA SER A 26 15.23 -2.67 -14.69
C SER A 26 15.73 -2.75 -16.13
N VAL A 27 16.91 -3.33 -16.32
CA VAL A 27 17.50 -3.59 -17.64
C VAL A 27 17.85 -5.08 -17.73
N SER A 28 17.31 -5.79 -18.72
CA SER A 28 17.68 -7.18 -19.04
C SER A 28 18.49 -7.26 -20.32
N PHE A 29 19.41 -8.22 -20.38
CA PHE A 29 20.27 -8.47 -21.52
C PHE A 29 20.10 -9.90 -22.00
N HIS A 30 20.15 -10.11 -23.32
CA HIS A 30 20.17 -11.43 -23.95
C HIS A 30 21.23 -11.44 -25.04
N GLY A 31 22.15 -12.42 -25.00
CA GLY A 31 23.24 -12.48 -25.99
C GLY A 31 24.24 -11.31 -25.95
N GLY A 32 24.30 -10.57 -24.84
CA GLY A 32 25.15 -9.38 -24.71
C GLY A 32 24.49 -8.09 -25.22
N GLU A 33 23.27 -8.16 -25.75
CA GLU A 33 22.49 -7.01 -26.19
C GLU A 33 21.38 -6.69 -25.18
N VAL A 34 20.98 -5.42 -25.10
CA VAL A 34 19.85 -5.00 -24.26
C VAL A 34 18.58 -5.59 -24.86
N GLU A 35 17.89 -6.40 -24.07
CA GLU A 35 16.63 -7.04 -24.46
C GLU A 35 15.43 -6.21 -24.00
N LYS A 36 15.47 -5.72 -22.75
CA LYS A 36 14.35 -4.96 -22.17
C LYS A 36 14.84 -3.89 -21.22
N VAL A 37 14.20 -2.74 -21.28
CA VAL A 37 14.29 -1.68 -20.27
C VAL A 37 12.87 -1.43 -19.74
N ALA A 38 12.71 -1.44 -18.43
CA ALA A 38 11.43 -1.20 -17.77
C ALA A 38 11.61 -0.24 -16.59
N SER A 39 10.70 0.72 -16.48
CA SER A 39 10.60 1.61 -15.32
C SER A 39 9.37 1.21 -14.51
N GLU A 40 9.50 1.24 -13.19
CA GLU A 40 8.42 0.93 -12.26
C GLU A 40 8.40 1.98 -11.14
N GLU A 41 7.20 2.44 -10.80
CA GLU A 41 6.96 3.30 -9.64
C GLU A 41 5.74 2.74 -8.89
N ILE A 42 5.95 2.37 -7.63
CA ILE A 42 4.93 1.77 -6.76
C ILE A 42 4.78 2.63 -5.51
N LEU A 43 3.54 2.90 -5.12
CA LEU A 43 3.20 3.38 -3.78
C LEU A 43 2.41 2.31 -3.03
N GLY A 44 3.13 1.48 -2.28
CA GLY A 44 2.56 0.48 -1.40
C GLY A 44 2.03 1.12 -0.13
N ARG A 45 0.86 0.67 0.32
CA ARG A 45 0.21 1.10 1.56
C ARG A 45 -0.25 -0.13 2.33
N ALA A 46 -0.09 -0.12 3.64
CA ALA A 46 -0.66 -1.12 4.53
C ALA A 46 -1.31 -0.44 5.73
N LEU A 47 -2.50 -0.87 6.11
CA LEU A 47 -3.27 -0.33 7.23
C LEU A 47 -3.49 -1.44 8.24
N ARG A 48 -3.11 -1.16 9.50
CA ARG A 48 -3.41 -1.99 10.66
C ARG A 48 -4.38 -1.25 11.56
N VAL A 49 -5.45 -1.90 12.00
CA VAL A 49 -6.48 -1.30 12.87
C VAL A 49 -6.78 -2.18 14.08
N ILE A 50 -7.34 -1.57 15.12
CA ILE A 50 -7.94 -2.26 16.26
C ILE A 50 -9.45 -1.96 16.28
N VAL A 51 -10.29 -2.99 16.23
CA VAL A 51 -11.76 -2.88 16.26
C VAL A 51 -12.31 -3.86 17.29
N LYS A 52 -12.96 -3.35 18.35
CA LYS A 52 -13.50 -4.17 19.45
C LYS A 52 -12.43 -5.07 20.06
N GLY A 53 -11.23 -4.52 20.27
CA GLY A 53 -10.06 -5.26 20.76
C GLY A 53 -9.47 -6.27 19.78
N ARG A 54 -9.91 -6.35 18.52
CA ARG A 54 -9.38 -7.27 17.50
C ARG A 54 -8.52 -6.53 16.48
N LEU A 55 -7.45 -7.19 16.05
CA LEU A 55 -6.54 -6.69 15.03
C LEU A 55 -7.06 -6.98 13.63
N GLY A 56 -7.16 -5.94 12.81
CA GLY A 56 -7.47 -6.00 11.40
C GLY A 56 -6.32 -5.45 10.54
N PHE A 57 -6.18 -5.94 9.32
CA PHE A 57 -5.06 -5.60 8.44
C PHE A 57 -5.42 -5.71 6.97
N ALA A 58 -4.99 -4.74 6.16
CA ALA A 58 -5.04 -4.81 4.70
C ALA A 58 -3.86 -4.05 4.08
N SER A 59 -3.55 -4.37 2.82
CA SER A 59 -2.51 -3.67 2.05
C SER A 59 -2.88 -3.54 0.58
N THR A 60 -2.41 -2.49 -0.07
CA THR A 60 -2.62 -2.25 -1.50
C THR A 60 -1.45 -1.47 -2.11
N ALA A 61 -1.22 -1.66 -3.41
CA ALA A 61 -0.29 -0.87 -4.22
C ALA A 61 -1.03 0.11 -5.18
N GLY A 62 -2.30 0.40 -4.89
CA GLY A 62 -3.18 1.26 -5.68
C GLY A 62 -4.62 1.28 -5.14
N GLY A 63 -5.58 1.85 -5.88
CA GLY A 63 -6.99 1.89 -5.47
C GLY A 63 -7.32 3.02 -4.48
N THR A 64 -8.52 2.99 -3.90
CA THR A 64 -9.06 4.09 -3.09
C THR A 64 -8.79 3.93 -1.59
N PRO A 65 -8.68 5.04 -0.84
CA PRO A 65 -8.58 5.03 0.63
C PRO A 65 -9.67 4.20 1.32
N GLU A 66 -10.91 4.30 0.86
CA GLU A 66 -12.07 3.62 1.44
C GLU A 66 -11.93 2.10 1.29
N ALA A 67 -11.51 1.63 0.11
CA ALA A 67 -11.34 0.20 -0.13
C ALA A 67 -10.28 -0.40 0.80
N LEU A 68 -9.19 0.33 1.08
CA LEU A 68 -8.18 -0.11 2.03
C LEU A 68 -8.71 -0.14 3.47
N VAL A 69 -9.49 0.86 3.88
CA VAL A 69 -10.08 0.92 5.22
C VAL A 69 -11.11 -0.20 5.41
N GLU A 70 -12.04 -0.38 4.47
CA GLU A 70 -13.04 -1.45 4.54
C GLU A 70 -12.41 -2.84 4.59
N ALA A 71 -11.33 -3.07 3.83
CA ALA A 71 -10.63 -4.35 3.85
C ALA A 71 -9.90 -4.62 5.19
N ALA A 72 -9.59 -3.58 5.97
CA ALA A 72 -8.86 -3.71 7.22
C ALA A 72 -9.77 -3.88 8.45
N LEU A 73 -11.06 -3.53 8.38
CA LEU A 73 -12.02 -3.62 9.50
C LEU A 73 -12.45 -5.06 9.82
#